data_AF-A0A522QUY3-F1
#
_entry.id   AF-A0A522QUY3-F1
#
_cell.length_a   1.000
_cell.length_b   1.000
_cell.length_c   1.000
_cell.angle_alpha   90.00
_cell.angle_beta   90.00
_cell.angle_gamma   90.00
#
_symmetry.space_group_name_H-M   'P 1'
#
loop_
_entity.id
_entity.type
_entity.pdbx_description
1 polymer ?
#
loop_
_entity_poly.entity_id
_entity_poly.type
_entity_poly.pdbx_seq_one_letter_code
_entity_poly.pdbx_strand_id
1 'polypeptide(L)'
;MTDPSGIAARPPRRCSTAAERNALLARASALGVPRDYGRVRQLRLQREPARLAPIGEDIHGRMQWMTPRAACALTRMREAAARANADLQIVSAFRSIEYQLGIVERKLARGQS
;
A
#
# COMPACT_ATOMS: atom_id res chain seq x y z
N MET A 1 9.58 -7.93 22.21
CA MET A 1 8.55 -7.13 22.90
C MET A 1 7.28 -7.31 22.10
N THR A 2 6.41 -8.17 22.59
CA THR A 2 5.30 -8.77 21.84
C THR A 2 4.01 -8.12 22.33
N ASP A 3 3.22 -7.54 21.42
CA ASP A 3 1.89 -7.00 21.71
C ASP A 3 0.99 -8.11 22.30
N PRO A 4 0.34 -7.90 23.46
CA PRO A 4 -0.45 -8.90 24.18
C PRO A 4 -1.78 -9.28 23.51
N SER A 5 -2.08 -8.78 22.30
CA SER A 5 -3.39 -8.99 21.65
C SER A 5 -3.47 -10.19 20.69
N GLY A 6 -2.36 -10.89 20.40
CA GLY A 6 -2.36 -12.21 19.71
C GLY A 6 -2.95 -12.29 18.29
N ILE A 7 -3.58 -11.23 17.77
CA ILE A 7 -4.11 -11.18 16.42
C ILE A 7 -2.98 -10.69 15.51
N ALA A 8 -2.35 -11.62 14.80
CA ALA A 8 -1.42 -11.28 13.73
C ALA A 8 -2.09 -10.29 12.77
N ALA A 9 -1.41 -9.16 12.51
CA ALA A 9 -1.89 -8.16 11.56
C ALA A 9 -2.27 -8.84 10.24
N ARG A 10 -3.45 -8.51 9.70
CA ARG A 10 -3.93 -9.11 8.44
C ARG A 10 -3.45 -8.30 7.24
N PRO A 11 -3.09 -8.96 6.13
CA PRO A 11 -2.74 -8.25 4.90
C PRO A 11 -3.94 -7.44 4.39
N PRO A 12 -3.71 -6.27 3.77
CA PRO A 12 -4.77 -5.51 3.13
C PRO A 12 -5.52 -6.36 2.11
N ARG A 13 -6.85 -6.23 2.09
CA ARG A 13 -7.68 -6.92 1.09
C ARG A 13 -7.36 -6.36 -0.30
N ARG A 14 -7.24 -7.28 -1.26
CA ARG A 14 -7.19 -6.95 -2.69
C ARG A 14 -8.60 -6.93 -3.26
N CYS A 15 -8.83 -6.06 -4.22
CA CYS A 15 -9.92 -6.15 -5.17
C CYS A 15 -9.81 -7.45 -5.95
N SER A 16 -10.82 -8.28 -5.84
CA SER A 16 -10.83 -9.65 -6.38
C SER A 16 -11.93 -9.88 -7.40
N THR A 17 -13.01 -9.09 -7.36
CA THR A 17 -14.16 -9.24 -8.26
C THR A 17 -14.33 -8.06 -9.22
N ALA A 18 -15.13 -8.25 -10.27
CA ALA A 18 -15.50 -7.17 -11.18
C ALA A 18 -16.42 -6.14 -10.51
N ALA A 19 -17.33 -6.58 -9.63
CA ALA A 19 -18.24 -5.70 -8.90
C ALA A 19 -17.47 -4.77 -7.94
N GLU A 20 -16.54 -5.31 -7.15
CA GLU A 20 -15.65 -4.53 -6.28
C GLU A 20 -14.86 -3.49 -7.09
N ARG A 21 -14.28 -3.91 -8.23
CA ARG A 21 -13.52 -3.02 -9.09
C ARG A 21 -14.38 -1.87 -9.61
N ASN A 22 -15.60 -2.17 -10.07
CA ASN A 22 -16.51 -1.15 -10.59
C ASN A 22 -16.92 -0.16 -9.49
N ALA A 23 -17.18 -0.63 -8.26
CA ALA A 23 -17.47 0.23 -7.12
C ALA A 23 -16.28 1.14 -6.77
N LEU A 24 -15.06 0.60 -6.75
CA LEU A 24 -13.84 1.38 -6.50
C LEU A 24 -13.59 2.42 -7.58
N LEU A 25 -13.83 2.10 -8.86
CA LEU A 25 -13.72 3.06 -9.97
C LEU A 25 -14.78 4.17 -9.89
N ALA A 26 -16.02 3.83 -9.49
CA ALA A 26 -17.06 4.82 -9.26
C ALA A 26 -16.68 5.76 -8.11
N ARG A 27 -16.16 5.22 -7.01
CA ARG A 27 -15.64 6.03 -5.88
C ARG A 27 -14.47 6.91 -6.27
N ALA A 28 -13.51 6.38 -7.05
CA ALA A 28 -12.40 7.18 -7.57
C ALA A 28 -12.89 8.36 -8.43
N SER A 29 -13.87 8.10 -9.31
CA SER A 29 -14.51 9.14 -10.13
C SER A 29 -15.20 10.21 -9.29
N ALA A 30 -15.90 9.82 -8.22
CA ALA A 30 -16.55 10.76 -7.29
C ALA A 30 -15.53 11.63 -6.52
N LEU A 31 -14.32 11.11 -6.28
CA LEU A 31 -13.20 11.86 -5.70
C LEU A 31 -12.42 12.69 -6.74
N GLY A 32 -12.92 12.79 -7.97
CA GLY A 32 -12.33 13.63 -9.02
C GLY A 32 -11.21 12.98 -9.83
N VAL A 33 -11.00 11.66 -9.73
CA VAL A 33 -10.01 10.95 -10.57
C VAL A 33 -10.62 10.66 -11.95
N PRO A 34 -10.07 11.23 -13.06
CA PRO A 34 -10.62 11.00 -14.39
C PRO A 34 -10.50 9.52 -14.81
N ARG A 35 -11.54 8.99 -15.49
CA ARG A 35 -11.55 7.59 -15.97
C ARG A 35 -10.44 7.30 -16.97
N ASP A 36 -10.01 8.30 -17.71
CA ASP A 36 -8.94 8.20 -18.70
C ASP A 36 -7.58 8.65 -18.19
N TYR A 37 -7.44 8.96 -16.89
CA TYR A 37 -6.19 9.44 -16.28
C TYR A 37 -4.99 8.55 -16.65
N GLY A 38 -5.15 7.24 -16.54
CA GLY A 38 -4.10 6.29 -16.91
C GLY A 38 -3.73 6.35 -18.41
N ARG A 39 -4.72 6.50 -19.29
CA ARG A 39 -4.51 6.60 -20.74
C ARG A 39 -3.81 7.92 -21.11
N VAL A 40 -4.33 9.05 -20.62
CA VAL A 40 -3.79 10.40 -20.88
C VAL A 40 -2.37 10.53 -20.35
N ARG A 41 -2.07 9.93 -19.19
CA ARG A 41 -0.74 9.94 -18.57
C ARG A 41 0.15 8.76 -18.99
N GLN A 42 -0.29 7.93 -19.94
CA GLN A 42 0.43 6.75 -20.44
C GLN A 42 0.89 5.78 -19.32
N LEU A 43 0.10 5.67 -18.26
CA LEU A 43 0.40 4.82 -17.12
C LEU A 43 0.00 3.36 -17.40
N ARG A 44 0.90 2.45 -17.05
CA ARG A 44 0.62 1.01 -17.09
C ARG A 44 -0.27 0.61 -15.92
N LEU A 45 -1.37 -0.10 -16.20
CA LEU A 45 -2.25 -0.64 -15.17
C LEU A 45 -1.47 -1.60 -14.25
N GLN A 46 -1.51 -1.35 -12.95
CA GLN A 46 -0.92 -2.21 -11.91
C GLN A 46 -2.04 -2.99 -11.21
N ARG A 47 -1.93 -4.31 -11.21
CA ARG A 47 -2.85 -5.17 -10.45
C ARG A 47 -2.39 -5.26 -9.00
N GLU A 48 -3.34 -5.28 -8.08
CA GLU A 48 -3.02 -5.60 -6.69
C GLU A 48 -2.49 -7.04 -6.58
N PRO A 49 -1.37 -7.24 -5.86
CA PRO A 49 -0.74 -8.54 -5.75
C PRO A 49 -1.66 -9.54 -5.05
N ALA A 50 -1.60 -10.79 -5.49
CA ALA A 50 -2.38 -11.88 -4.87
C ALA A 50 -1.82 -12.32 -3.52
N ARG A 51 -0.53 -12.09 -3.26
CA ARG A 51 0.16 -12.46 -2.02
C ARG A 51 0.97 -11.29 -1.50
N LEU A 52 0.90 -11.12 -0.18
CA LEU A 52 1.66 -10.13 0.57
C LEU A 52 2.37 -10.83 1.72
N ALA A 53 3.59 -10.37 2.00
CA ALA A 53 4.36 -10.72 3.18
C ALA A 53 4.51 -9.47 4.06
N PRO A 54 4.41 -9.62 5.40
CA PRO A 54 4.68 -8.52 6.32
C PRO A 54 6.17 -8.17 6.30
N ILE A 55 6.50 -6.88 6.41
CA ILE A 55 7.90 -6.38 6.41
C ILE A 55 8.27 -5.61 7.69
N GLY A 56 7.41 -5.70 8.71
CA GLY A 56 7.51 -4.94 9.96
C GLY A 56 6.72 -3.63 9.91
N GLU A 57 6.82 -2.88 11.00
CA GLU A 57 6.14 -1.58 11.14
C GLU A 57 6.88 -0.48 10.40
N ASP A 58 6.11 0.52 9.93
CA ASP A 58 6.67 1.79 9.50
C ASP A 58 7.03 2.69 10.69
N ILE A 59 7.59 3.86 10.40
CA ILE A 59 7.92 4.90 11.40
C ILE A 59 6.71 5.40 12.21
N HIS A 60 5.48 5.00 11.86
CA HIS A 60 4.26 5.34 12.57
C HIS A 60 3.65 4.13 13.29
N GLY A 61 4.37 3.01 13.44
CA GLY A 61 3.90 1.80 14.13
C GLY A 61 2.88 0.98 13.33
N ARG A 62 2.76 1.20 12.02
CA ARG A 62 1.77 0.49 11.18
C ARG A 62 2.44 -0.65 10.44
N MET A 63 1.94 -1.88 10.61
CA MET A 63 2.42 -3.04 9.85
C MET A 63 2.36 -2.78 8.34
N GLN A 64 3.50 -2.93 7.68
CA GLN A 64 3.65 -2.76 6.24
C GLN A 64 3.78 -4.09 5.50
N TRP A 65 3.40 -4.06 4.23
CA TRP A 65 3.25 -5.24 3.40
C TRP A 65 3.94 -5.05 2.05
N MET A 66 4.54 -6.11 1.52
CA MET A 66 5.09 -6.13 0.16
C MET A 66 4.80 -7.48 -0.51
N THR A 67 5.02 -7.56 -1.82
CA THR A 67 5.09 -8.88 -2.47
C THR A 67 6.25 -9.69 -1.89
N PRO A 68 6.16 -11.04 -1.82
CA PRO A 68 7.23 -11.85 -1.23
C PRO A 68 8.62 -11.58 -1.83
N ARG A 69 8.70 -11.43 -3.17
CA ARG A 69 9.95 -11.12 -3.86
C ARG A 69 10.54 -9.78 -3.41
N ALA A 70 9.70 -8.75 -3.28
CA ALA A 70 10.14 -7.43 -2.85
C ALA A 70 10.50 -7.41 -1.36
N ALA A 71 9.79 -8.16 -0.52
CA ALA A 71 10.13 -8.35 0.89
C ALA A 71 11.53 -8.98 1.05
N CYS A 72 11.83 -10.05 0.30
CA CYS A 72 13.18 -10.64 0.32
C CYS A 72 14.27 -9.66 -0.14
N ALA A 73 13.99 -8.87 -1.17
CA ALA A 73 14.94 -7.86 -1.65
C ALA A 73 15.17 -6.75 -0.59
N LEU A 74 14.11 -6.31 0.09
CA LEU A 74 14.19 -5.35 1.18
C LEU A 74 15.01 -5.89 2.36
N THR A 75 14.84 -7.15 2.75
CA THR A 75 15.64 -7.78 3.80
C THR A 75 17.13 -7.74 3.46
N ARG A 76 17.51 -8.14 2.24
CA ARG A 76 18.91 -8.08 1.77
C ARG A 76 19.46 -6.64 1.77
N MET A 77 18.64 -5.68 1.37
CA MET A 77 19.02 -4.26 1.37
C MET A 77 19.25 -3.74 2.79
N ARG A 78 18.38 -4.11 3.75
CA ARG A 78 18.56 -3.78 5.18
C ARG A 78 19.82 -4.38 5.76
N GLU A 79 20.12 -5.65 5.47
CA GLU A 79 21.35 -6.30 5.89
C GLU A 79 22.60 -5.61 5.32
N ALA A 80 22.56 -5.20 4.06
CA ALA A 80 23.66 -4.46 3.44
C ALA A 80 23.84 -3.07 4.06
N ALA A 81 22.75 -2.34 4.31
CA ALA A 81 22.80 -1.04 4.98
C ALA A 81 23.37 -1.16 6.41
N ALA A 82 22.94 -2.18 7.17
CA ALA A 82 23.46 -2.42 8.51
C ALA A 82 24.98 -2.66 8.51
N ARG A 83 25.51 -3.43 7.55
CA ARG A 83 26.97 -3.60 7.38
C ARG A 83 27.70 -2.30 7.03
N ALA A 84 27.00 -1.34 6.46
CA ALA A 84 27.51 -0.01 6.16
C ALA A 84 27.21 1.02 7.27
N ASN A 85 26.77 0.58 8.46
CA ASN A 85 26.36 1.44 9.58
C ASN A 85 25.23 2.43 9.21
N ALA A 86 24.35 2.04 8.29
CA ALA A 86 23.16 2.80 7.91
C ALA A 86 21.88 2.05 8.34
N ASP A 87 20.95 2.78 8.97
CA ASP A 87 19.63 2.25 9.32
C ASP A 87 18.59 2.61 8.24
N LEU A 88 17.80 1.61 7.82
CA LEU A 88 16.75 1.78 6.81
C LEU A 88 15.36 1.63 7.43
N GLN A 89 14.70 2.77 7.54
CA GLN A 89 13.34 2.89 8.05
C GLN A 89 12.29 2.80 6.94
N ILE A 90 11.14 2.23 7.26
CA ILE A 90 10.01 2.13 6.34
C ILE A 90 9.07 3.30 6.60
N VAL A 91 8.74 4.06 5.56
CA VAL A 91 7.74 5.14 5.64
C VAL A 91 6.39 4.65 5.11
N SER A 92 6.42 3.89 4.01
CA SER A 92 5.23 3.23 3.45
C SER A 92 5.62 2.12 2.48
N ALA A 93 4.71 1.18 2.27
CA ALA A 93 4.87 0.11 1.29
C ALA A 93 3.60 -0.08 0.43
N PHE A 94 3.13 -1.31 0.26
CA PHE A 94 1.93 -1.60 -0.52
C PHE A 94 0.71 -0.85 0.02
N ARG A 95 -0.09 -0.28 -0.90
CA ARG A 95 -1.39 0.33 -0.60
C ARG A 95 -2.42 -0.29 -1.52
N SER A 96 -3.50 -0.80 -0.93
CA SER A 96 -4.65 -1.23 -1.71
C SER A 96 -5.35 -0.03 -2.36
N ILE A 97 -6.14 -0.29 -3.40
CA ILE A 97 -6.97 0.73 -4.07
C ILE A 97 -7.89 1.37 -3.03
N GLU A 98 -8.56 0.55 -2.23
CA GLU A 98 -9.47 1.01 -1.17
C GLU A 98 -8.76 1.91 -0.15
N TYR A 99 -7.58 1.51 0.33
CA TYR A 99 -6.79 2.29 1.29
C TYR A 99 -6.34 3.63 0.69
N GLN A 100 -5.89 3.61 -0.57
CA GLN A 100 -5.43 4.81 -1.27
C GLN A 100 -6.59 5.79 -1.52
N LEU A 101 -7.79 5.32 -1.87
CA LEU A 101 -8.98 6.17 -1.98
C LEU A 101 -9.34 6.82 -0.64
N GLY A 102 -9.25 6.08 0.47
CA GLY A 102 -9.45 6.65 1.79
C GLY A 102 -8.44 7.76 2.15
N ILE A 103 -7.20 7.67 1.68
CA ILE A 103 -6.22 8.76 1.85
C ILE A 103 -6.68 10.00 1.07
N VAL A 104 -7.07 9.83 -0.20
CA VAL A 104 -7.53 10.94 -1.05
C VAL A 104 -8.75 11.61 -0.44
N GLU A 105 -9.74 10.84 -0.02
CA GLU A 105 -10.96 11.33 0.63
C GLU A 105 -10.66 12.14 1.90
N ARG A 106 -9.80 11.65 2.79
CA ARG A 106 -9.39 12.40 4.00
C ARG A 106 -8.60 13.66 3.68
N LYS A 107 -7.89 13.72 2.55
CA LYS A 107 -7.19 14.93 2.11
C LYS A 107 -8.19 15.96 1.60
N LEU A 108 -9.09 15.55 0.71
CA LEU A 108 -10.14 16.41 0.16
C LEU A 108 -11.06 16.97 1.26
N ALA A 109 -11.46 16.14 2.23
CA ALA A 109 -12.25 16.57 3.38
C ALA A 109 -11.54 17.62 4.26
N ARG A 110 -10.21 17.71 4.19
CA ARG A 110 -9.40 18.73 4.88
C ARG A 110 -9.04 19.92 3.98
N GLY A 111 -9.64 20.03 2.79
CA GLY A 111 -9.35 21.09 1.82
C GLY A 111 -7.97 20.99 1.17
N GLN A 112 -7.34 19.82 1.20
CA GLN A 112 -6.01 19.59 0.62
C GLN A 112 -6.14 19.06 -0.81
N SER A 113 -5.26 19.53 -1.71
CA SER A 113 -5.12 19.04 -3.10
C SER A 113 -3.97 18.05 -3.25
#